data_AF-A0A9E1RZ63-F1
#
_entry.id   AF-A0A9E1RZ63-F1
#
_cell.length_a   1.000
_cell.length_b   1.000
_cell.length_c   1.000
_cell.angle_alpha   90.00
_cell.angle_beta   90.00
_cell.angle_gamma   90.00
#
_symmetry.space_group_name_H-M   'P 1'
#
loop_
_entity.id
_entity.type
_entity.pdbx_description
1 polymer ?
#
loop_
_entity_poly.entity_id
_entity_poly.type
_entity_poly.pdbx_seq_one_letter_code
_entity_poly.pdbx_strand_id
1 'polypeptide(L)'
;MTTQKKKTNGDAFAGAWNNNASFDKLADAGRENMEAIAAATSIAAEGFGAVNQAWLSFAKSAMERNGAAAEAIFASKDAASAVELQADWARSAFDNYVTESSKISEMAVKTANDAIAPIRARVDGAVEKFAESAS
;
A
#
# COMPACT_ATOMS: atom_id res chain seq x y z
N MET A 1 14.37 -14.11 62.53
CA MET A 1 13.83 -12.73 62.64
C MET A 1 14.21 -11.97 61.38
N THR A 2 13.26 -11.78 60.47
CA THR A 2 13.48 -11.14 59.16
C THR A 2 13.06 -9.68 59.24
N THR A 3 14.04 -8.78 59.22
CA THR A 3 13.83 -7.32 59.26
C THR A 3 13.31 -6.84 57.91
N GLN A 4 12.02 -6.47 57.81
CA GLN A 4 11.48 -5.77 56.64
C GLN A 4 12.11 -4.36 56.58
N LYS A 5 12.86 -4.07 55.51
CA LYS A 5 13.30 -2.71 55.17
C LYS A 5 12.08 -1.84 54.89
N LYS A 6 11.87 -0.80 55.69
CA LYS A 6 10.81 0.20 55.55
C LYS A 6 11.11 1.05 54.31
N LYS A 7 10.30 0.96 53.25
CA LYS A 7 10.41 1.85 52.07
C LYS A 7 10.25 3.30 52.52
N THR A 8 11.17 4.17 52.10
CA THR A 8 11.15 5.59 52.48
C THR A 8 10.37 6.42 51.47
N ASN A 9 9.92 7.61 51.87
CA ASN A 9 9.21 8.54 50.99
C ASN A 9 10.05 8.96 49.76
N GLY A 10 11.39 8.91 49.87
CA GLY A 10 12.31 9.15 48.75
C GLY A 10 12.26 8.06 47.68
N ASP A 11 12.09 6.80 48.08
CA ASP A 11 11.95 5.66 47.15
C ASP A 11 10.61 5.72 46.40
N ALA A 12 9.55 6.18 47.07
CA ALA A 12 8.24 6.40 46.46
C ALA A 12 8.28 7.58 45.46
N PHE A 13 9.02 8.64 45.78
CA PHE A 13 9.20 9.79 44.89
C PHE A 13 10.08 9.45 43.67
N ALA A 14 11.16 8.66 43.85
CA ALA A 14 11.97 8.15 42.75
C ALA A 14 11.19 7.18 41.84
N GLY A 15 10.36 6.31 42.42
CA GLY A 15 9.43 5.46 41.66
C GLY A 15 8.34 6.25 40.93
N ALA A 16 7.87 7.37 41.50
CA ALA A 16 6.93 8.28 40.84
C ALA A 16 7.59 9.11 39.72
N TRP A 17 8.87 9.45 39.84
CA TRP A 17 9.65 10.07 38.75
C TRP A 17 9.96 9.08 37.61
N ASN A 18 10.17 7.80 37.93
CA ASN A 18 10.25 6.74 36.92
C ASN A 18 8.92 6.57 36.15
N ASN A 19 7.78 6.97 36.73
CA ASN A 19 6.51 7.04 36.01
C ASN A 19 6.46 8.17 34.97
N ASN A 20 7.24 9.26 35.10
CA ASN A 20 7.36 10.27 34.02
C ASN A 20 8.05 9.68 32.78
N ALA A 21 9.06 8.83 32.97
CA ALA A 21 9.65 8.08 31.85
C ALA A 21 8.64 7.10 31.20
N SER A 22 7.66 6.62 31.96
CA SER A 22 6.53 5.84 31.42
C SER A 22 5.52 6.71 30.67
N PHE A 23 5.29 7.95 31.10
CA PHE A 23 4.43 8.92 30.39
C PHE A 23 5.05 9.35 29.06
N ASP A 24 6.35 9.67 29.03
CA ASP A 24 7.04 10.02 27.77
C ASP A 24 7.03 8.85 26.79
N LYS A 25 7.26 7.61 27.25
CA LYS A 25 7.14 6.40 26.42
C LYS A 25 5.72 6.17 25.90
N LEU A 26 4.69 6.46 26.70
CA LEU A 26 3.29 6.38 26.28
C LEU A 26 2.95 7.45 25.24
N ALA A 27 3.43 8.68 25.43
CA ALA A 27 3.25 9.77 24.50
C ALA A 27 3.96 9.49 23.15
N ASP A 28 5.19 8.98 23.20
CA ASP A 28 5.97 8.60 22.02
C ASP A 28 5.32 7.43 21.27
N ALA A 29 4.87 6.38 21.98
CA ALA A 29 4.14 5.29 21.38
C ALA A 29 2.82 5.76 20.74
N GLY A 30 2.13 6.73 21.34
CA GLY A 30 0.94 7.36 20.74
C GLY A 30 1.26 8.10 19.45
N ARG A 31 2.30 8.95 19.48
CA ARG A 31 2.76 9.73 18.33
C ARG A 31 3.21 8.84 17.17
N GLU A 32 4.08 7.88 17.42
CA GLU A 32 4.58 6.94 16.40
C GLU A 32 3.42 6.12 15.78
N ASN A 33 2.29 5.91 16.50
CA ASN A 33 1.13 5.16 15.99
C ASN A 33 0.35 6.03 15.01
N MET A 34 0.20 7.31 15.34
CA MET A 34 -0.37 8.30 14.42
C MET A 34 0.48 8.47 13.18
N GLU A 35 1.81 8.53 13.32
CA GLU A 35 2.75 8.60 12.19
C GLU A 35 2.60 7.37 11.27
N ALA A 36 2.50 6.16 11.85
CA ALA A 36 2.30 4.94 11.07
C ALA A 36 0.96 4.92 10.31
N ILE A 37 -0.14 5.36 10.95
CA ILE A 37 -1.45 5.47 10.31
C ILE A 37 -1.43 6.54 9.20
N ALA A 38 -0.78 7.68 9.43
CA ALA A 38 -0.64 8.73 8.44
C ALA A 38 0.16 8.23 7.22
N ALA A 39 1.27 7.53 7.45
CA ALA A 39 2.07 6.91 6.38
C ALA A 39 1.26 5.88 5.60
N ALA A 40 0.55 4.97 6.29
CA ALA A 40 -0.34 3.99 5.68
C ALA A 40 -1.41 4.64 4.79
N THR A 41 -2.00 5.75 5.27
CA THR A 41 -3.03 6.50 4.54
C THR A 41 -2.45 7.19 3.30
N SER A 42 -1.26 7.80 3.40
CA SER A 42 -0.57 8.40 2.25
C SER A 42 -0.30 7.37 1.16
N ILE A 43 0.27 6.23 1.53
CA ILE A 43 0.58 5.13 0.59
C ILE A 43 -0.68 4.62 -0.09
N ALA A 44 -1.76 4.43 0.68
CA ALA A 44 -3.04 4.00 0.12
C ALA A 44 -3.61 5.02 -0.88
N ALA A 45 -3.55 6.32 -0.55
CA ALA A 45 -4.02 7.39 -1.43
C ALA A 45 -3.19 7.48 -2.72
N GLU A 46 -1.87 7.40 -2.61
CA GLU A 46 -0.94 7.39 -3.75
C GLU A 46 -1.18 6.18 -4.66
N GLY A 47 -1.29 4.99 -4.07
CA GLY A 47 -1.54 3.78 -4.84
C GLY A 47 -2.91 3.75 -5.51
N PHE A 48 -3.95 4.29 -4.85
CA PHE A 48 -5.25 4.51 -5.48
C PHE A 48 -5.14 5.46 -6.68
N GLY A 49 -4.42 6.58 -6.53
CA GLY A 49 -4.14 7.50 -7.62
C GLY A 49 -3.42 6.84 -8.79
N ALA A 50 -2.42 6.00 -8.50
CA ALA A 50 -1.67 5.25 -9.51
C ALA A 50 -2.54 4.23 -10.26
N VAL A 51 -3.38 3.47 -9.55
CA VAL A 51 -4.35 2.53 -10.14
C VAL A 51 -5.34 3.26 -11.05
N ASN A 52 -5.86 4.42 -10.60
CA ASN A 52 -6.77 5.22 -11.39
C ASN A 52 -6.09 5.76 -12.67
N GLN A 53 -4.85 6.22 -12.57
CA GLN A 53 -4.07 6.66 -13.74
C GLN A 53 -3.82 5.51 -14.72
N ALA A 54 -3.54 4.30 -14.24
CA ALA A 54 -3.38 3.13 -15.10
C ALA A 54 -4.67 2.83 -15.89
N TRP A 55 -5.83 2.91 -15.25
CA TRP A 55 -7.14 2.79 -15.93
C TRP A 55 -7.35 3.85 -17.00
N LEU A 56 -7.08 5.11 -16.69
CA LEU A 56 -7.21 6.21 -17.65
C LEU A 56 -6.27 6.04 -18.85
N SER A 57 -5.03 5.63 -18.60
CA SER A 57 -4.06 5.32 -19.65
C SER A 57 -4.55 4.19 -20.54
N PHE A 58 -5.06 3.10 -19.94
CA PHE A 58 -5.62 1.98 -20.70
C PHE A 58 -6.78 2.41 -21.60
N ALA A 59 -7.71 3.22 -21.06
CA ALA A 59 -8.86 3.73 -21.82
C ALA A 59 -8.41 4.63 -22.99
N LYS A 60 -7.43 5.51 -22.77
CA LYS A 60 -6.87 6.35 -23.83
C LYS A 60 -6.23 5.51 -24.93
N SER A 61 -5.39 4.55 -24.58
CA SER A 61 -4.77 3.67 -25.57
C SER A 61 -5.79 2.80 -26.31
N ALA A 62 -6.89 2.40 -25.66
CA ALA A 62 -7.98 1.69 -26.32
C ALA A 62 -8.66 2.56 -27.39
N MET A 63 -8.89 3.84 -27.10
CA MET A 63 -9.45 4.79 -28.07
C MET A 63 -8.52 4.98 -29.28
N GLU A 64 -7.22 5.14 -29.05
CA GLU A 64 -6.21 5.26 -30.11
C GLU A 64 -6.17 4.01 -31.00
N ARG A 65 -6.17 2.81 -30.39
CA ARG A 65 -6.21 1.53 -31.14
C ARG A 65 -7.47 1.37 -31.98
N ASN A 66 -8.63 1.76 -31.45
CA ASN A 66 -9.89 1.69 -32.19
C ASN A 66 -9.91 2.64 -33.39
N GLY A 67 -9.35 3.85 -33.24
CA GLY A 67 -9.17 4.79 -34.35
C GLY A 67 -8.28 4.20 -35.45
N ALA A 68 -7.14 3.65 -35.08
CA ALA A 68 -6.21 3.00 -36.02
C ALA A 68 -6.84 1.81 -36.75
N ALA A 69 -7.62 0.99 -36.03
CA ALA A 69 -8.34 -0.14 -36.65
C ALA A 69 -9.41 0.32 -37.64
N ALA A 70 -10.16 1.38 -37.30
CA ALA A 70 -11.14 1.96 -38.21
C ALA A 70 -10.48 2.50 -39.48
N GLU A 71 -9.38 3.24 -39.35
CA GLU A 71 -8.60 3.75 -40.49
C GLU A 71 -8.09 2.60 -41.37
N ALA A 72 -7.53 1.55 -40.77
CA ALA A 72 -7.05 0.38 -41.48
C ALA A 72 -8.17 -0.34 -42.26
N ILE A 73 -9.35 -0.50 -41.65
CA ILE A 73 -10.51 -1.10 -42.31
C ILE A 73 -10.98 -0.22 -43.47
N PHE A 74 -11.07 1.10 -43.28
CA PHE A 74 -11.46 2.04 -44.35
C PHE A 74 -10.45 2.08 -45.50
N ALA A 75 -9.16 1.87 -45.22
CA ALA A 75 -8.11 1.79 -46.23
C ALA A 75 -8.05 0.43 -46.96
N SER A 76 -8.77 -0.59 -46.48
CA SER A 76 -8.77 -1.93 -47.07
C SER A 76 -9.44 -1.93 -48.45
N LYS A 77 -8.88 -2.71 -49.39
CA LYS A 77 -9.31 -2.72 -50.80
C LYS A 77 -10.42 -3.74 -51.09
N ASP A 78 -10.63 -4.69 -50.18
CA ASP A 78 -11.60 -5.77 -50.31
C ASP A 78 -12.07 -6.28 -48.93
N ALA A 79 -13.20 -6.99 -48.93
CA ALA A 79 -13.84 -7.48 -47.72
C ALA A 79 -13.04 -8.57 -46.98
N ALA A 80 -12.22 -9.36 -47.69
CA ALA A 80 -11.41 -10.39 -47.06
C ALA A 80 -10.32 -9.76 -46.17
N SER A 81 -9.64 -8.73 -46.71
CA SER A 81 -8.65 -7.95 -45.97
C SER A 81 -9.26 -7.24 -44.75
N ALA A 82 -10.48 -6.72 -44.88
CA ALA A 82 -11.20 -6.09 -43.77
C ALA A 82 -11.50 -7.07 -42.62
N VAL A 83 -11.90 -8.30 -42.94
CA VAL A 83 -12.18 -9.35 -41.94
C VAL A 83 -10.92 -9.78 -41.21
N GLU A 84 -9.79 -9.91 -41.92
CA GLU A 84 -8.50 -10.23 -41.31
C GLU A 84 -8.04 -9.13 -40.35
N LEU A 85 -8.12 -7.86 -40.76
CA LEU A 85 -7.83 -6.70 -39.90
C LEU A 85 -8.70 -6.67 -38.64
N GLN A 86 -9.98 -7.01 -38.77
CA GLN A 86 -10.90 -7.07 -37.63
C GLN A 86 -10.55 -8.23 -36.66
N ALA A 87 -10.14 -9.38 -37.19
CA ALA A 87 -9.70 -10.52 -36.40
C ALA A 87 -8.40 -10.22 -35.63
N ASP A 88 -7.43 -9.59 -36.29
CA ASP A 88 -6.17 -9.16 -35.69
C ASP A 88 -6.38 -8.09 -34.61
N TRP A 89 -7.24 -7.11 -34.88
CA TRP A 89 -7.64 -6.12 -33.88
C TRP A 89 -8.28 -6.79 -32.66
N ALA A 90 -9.22 -7.73 -32.86
CA ALA A 90 -9.89 -8.41 -31.76
C ALA A 90 -8.91 -9.22 -30.89
N ARG A 91 -7.96 -9.92 -31.53
CA ARG A 91 -6.91 -10.66 -30.83
C ARG A 91 -6.01 -9.72 -30.02
N SER A 92 -5.52 -8.66 -30.66
CA SER A 92 -4.68 -7.65 -30.01
C SER A 92 -5.42 -6.95 -28.86
N ALA A 93 -6.70 -6.64 -29.03
CA ALA A 93 -7.52 -6.04 -27.98
C ALA A 93 -7.65 -6.96 -26.76
N PHE A 94 -7.83 -8.26 -26.97
CA PHE A 94 -7.90 -9.25 -25.91
C PHE A 94 -6.55 -9.38 -25.17
N ASP A 95 -5.44 -9.54 -25.89
CA ASP A 95 -4.10 -9.67 -25.28
C ASP A 95 -3.74 -8.43 -24.45
N ASN A 96 -4.05 -7.24 -24.98
CA ASN A 96 -3.85 -5.99 -24.27
C ASN A 96 -4.73 -5.87 -23.02
N TYR A 97 -6.00 -6.28 -23.11
CA TYR A 97 -6.91 -6.26 -21.96
C TYR A 97 -6.41 -7.18 -20.83
N VAL A 98 -6.02 -8.41 -21.15
CA VAL A 98 -5.49 -9.36 -20.16
C VAL A 98 -4.21 -8.81 -19.52
N THR A 99 -3.33 -8.24 -20.32
CA THR A 99 -2.06 -7.66 -19.83
C THR A 99 -2.31 -6.50 -18.87
N GLU A 100 -3.12 -5.51 -19.28
CA GLU A 100 -3.35 -4.31 -18.47
C GLU A 100 -4.21 -4.58 -17.23
N SER A 101 -5.20 -5.47 -17.32
CA SER A 101 -5.98 -5.88 -16.15
C SER A 101 -5.15 -6.61 -15.11
N SER A 102 -4.20 -7.46 -15.54
CA SER A 102 -3.26 -8.14 -14.64
C SER A 102 -2.36 -7.13 -13.94
N LYS A 103 -1.76 -6.20 -14.70
CA LYS A 103 -0.92 -5.13 -14.16
C LYS A 103 -1.66 -4.25 -13.14
N ILE A 104 -2.89 -3.85 -13.45
CA ILE A 104 -3.72 -3.05 -12.53
C ILE A 104 -4.02 -3.84 -11.25
N SER A 105 -4.32 -5.13 -11.36
CA SER A 105 -4.56 -6.00 -10.21
C SER A 105 -3.32 -6.14 -9.34
N GLU A 106 -2.14 -6.32 -9.93
CA GLU A 106 -0.86 -6.35 -9.23
C GLU A 106 -0.58 -5.02 -8.51
N MET A 107 -0.84 -3.88 -9.17
CA MET A 107 -0.71 -2.56 -8.54
C MET A 107 -1.63 -2.39 -7.33
N ALA A 108 -2.87 -2.86 -7.41
CA ALA A 108 -3.83 -2.80 -6.32
C ALA A 108 -3.38 -3.66 -5.13
N VAL A 109 -2.94 -4.90 -5.38
CA VAL A 109 -2.40 -5.80 -4.34
C VAL A 109 -1.15 -5.22 -3.70
N LYS A 110 -0.23 -4.69 -4.51
CA LYS A 110 0.98 -4.01 -4.01
C LYS A 110 0.63 -2.83 -3.11
N THR A 111 -0.29 -1.98 -3.55
CA THR A 111 -0.77 -0.83 -2.77
C THR A 111 -1.30 -1.27 -1.41
N ALA A 112 -2.13 -2.32 -1.36
CA ALA A 112 -2.67 -2.83 -0.10
C ALA A 112 -1.57 -3.37 0.83
N ASN A 113 -0.59 -4.10 0.28
CA ASN A 113 0.54 -4.60 1.05
C ASN A 113 1.41 -3.47 1.61
N ASP A 114 1.75 -2.49 0.77
CA ASP A 114 2.57 -1.35 1.15
C ASP A 114 1.86 -0.47 2.20
N ALA A 115 0.55 -0.28 2.08
CA ALA A 115 -0.23 0.51 3.03
C ALA A 115 -0.29 -0.14 4.43
N ILE A 116 -0.26 -1.47 4.53
CA ILE A 116 -0.29 -2.17 5.83
C ILE A 116 1.12 -2.28 6.44
N ALA A 117 2.19 -2.16 5.64
CA ALA A 117 3.56 -2.35 6.10
C ALA A 117 3.97 -1.43 7.29
N PRO A 118 3.63 -0.12 7.33
CA PRO A 118 3.95 0.74 8.47
C PRO A 118 3.33 0.25 9.78
N ILE A 119 2.11 -0.30 9.73
CA ILE A 119 1.42 -0.84 10.90
C ILE A 119 2.10 -2.13 11.36
N ARG A 120 2.46 -3.03 10.43
CA ARG A 120 3.20 -4.27 10.75
C ARG A 120 4.52 -3.96 11.43
N ALA A 121 5.29 -3.00 10.93
CA ALA A 121 6.55 -2.58 11.53
C ALA A 121 6.39 -2.11 12.99
N ARG A 122 5.26 -1.49 13.35
CA ARG A 122 4.98 -1.07 14.73
C ARG A 122 4.70 -2.27 15.65
N VAL A 123 4.00 -3.28 15.14
CA VAL A 123 3.75 -4.53 15.87
C VAL A 123 5.05 -5.29 16.08
N ASP A 124 5.84 -5.46 15.03
CA ASP A 124 7.10 -6.20 15.09
C ASP A 124 8.09 -5.53 16.05
N GLY A 125 8.25 -4.21 15.95
CA GLY A 125 9.10 -3.45 16.87
C GLY A 125 8.62 -3.46 18.33
N ALA A 126 7.32 -3.60 18.58
CA ALA A 126 6.79 -3.78 19.93
C ALA A 126 7.10 -5.17 20.49
N VAL A 127 7.03 -6.21 19.65
CA VAL A 127 7.40 -7.58 20.01
C VAL A 127 8.89 -7.69 20.32
N GLU A 128 9.76 -7.06 19.53
CA GLU A 128 11.21 -7.01 19.78
C GLU A 128 11.54 -6.34 21.11
N LYS A 129 10.98 -5.16 21.38
CA LYS A 129 11.18 -4.45 22.67
C LYS A 129 10.71 -5.28 23.87
N PHE A 130 9.64 -6.06 23.71
CA PHE A 130 9.16 -6.95 24.76
C PHE A 130 10.14 -8.11 24.99
N ALA A 131 10.66 -8.72 23.91
CA ALA A 131 11.63 -9.79 23.99
C ALA A 131 12.94 -9.34 24.65
N GLU A 132 13.45 -8.15 24.32
CA GLU A 132 14.62 -7.54 24.96
C GLU A 132 14.40 -7.26 26.46
N SER A 133 13.19 -6.88 26.86
CA SER A 133 12.87 -6.64 28.27
C SER A 133 12.76 -7.93 29.11
N ALA A 134 12.60 -9.08 28.45
CA ALA A 134 12.43 -10.39 29.06
C ALA A 134 13.73 -11.22 29.15
N SER A 135 14.79 -10.80 28.45
CA SER A 135 16.14 -11.36 28.49
C SER A 135 17.05 -10.65 29.47
#